data_AF-A0A948HYB7-F1
#
_entry.id   AF-A0A948HYB7-F1
#
_cell.length_a   1.000
_cell.length_b   1.000
_cell.length_c   1.000
_cell.angle_alpha   90.00
_cell.angle_beta   90.00
_cell.angle_gamma   90.00
#
_symmetry.space_group_name_H-M   'P 1'
#
loop_
_entity.id
_entity.type
_entity.pdbx_description
1 polymer ?
#
loop_
_entity_poly.entity_id
_entity_poly.type
_entity_poly.pdbx_seq_one_letter_code
_entity_poly.pdbx_strand_id
1 'polypeptide(L)'
;PNHFHLTMCEFKESGISQYMQRVLCAYTKYFNTKYKKSGHVFQGPYKAINIKNNNQLLYLSTYIHRNPREISEWKNKEHLYPWSSYWDYLKNNRWGKLLKQDIILEQFSNKEEYNVFTKSSLAKELMENLDDDDILIDL
;
A
#
# COMPACT_ATOMS: atom_id res chain seq x y z
N PRO A 1 -13.14 -4.54 -1.78
CA PRO A 1 -11.67 -4.71 -1.90
C PRO A 1 -11.29 -6.21 -1.95
N ASN A 2 -10.63 -6.63 -3.03
CA ASN A 2 -10.18 -8.01 -3.24
C ASN A 2 -8.66 -8.19 -3.23
N HIS A 3 -7.90 -7.08 -3.11
CA HIS A 3 -6.44 -7.08 -3.11
C HIS A 3 -5.87 -6.00 -2.15
N PHE A 4 -4.55 -5.97 -1.96
CA PHE A 4 -3.86 -4.95 -1.15
C PHE A 4 -2.54 -4.47 -1.77
N HIS A 5 -2.13 -3.25 -1.43
CA HIS A 5 -0.85 -2.67 -1.86
C HIS A 5 0.06 -2.35 -0.68
N LEU A 6 1.35 -2.63 -0.84
CA LEU A 6 2.38 -2.33 0.16
C LEU A 6 3.53 -1.56 -0.48
N THR A 7 4.04 -0.56 0.23
CA THR A 7 5.36 0.03 -0.03
C THR A 7 6.34 -0.52 1.00
N MET A 8 7.39 -1.18 0.53
CA MET A 8 8.33 -1.91 1.39
C MET A 8 9.77 -1.50 1.11
N CYS A 9 10.58 -1.43 2.16
CA CYS A 9 12.02 -1.22 2.08
C CYS A 9 12.71 -2.55 2.43
N GLU A 10 13.62 -2.99 1.57
CA GLU A 10 14.41 -4.19 1.80
C GLU A 10 15.63 -3.87 2.66
N PHE A 11 15.72 -4.48 3.85
CA PHE A 11 16.85 -4.32 4.77
C PHE A 11 17.92 -5.41 4.64
N LYS A 12 17.58 -6.52 3.98
CA LYS A 12 18.45 -7.68 3.75
C LYS A 12 18.10 -8.24 2.39
N GLU A 13 19.10 -8.70 1.65
CA GLU A 13 18.91 -9.33 0.34
C GLU A 13 17.83 -10.42 0.39
N SER A 14 16.88 -10.36 -0.56
CA SER A 14 15.72 -11.25 -0.64
C SER A 14 14.77 -11.24 0.56
N GLY A 15 14.89 -10.24 1.43
CA GLY A 15 14.11 -10.09 2.65
C GLY A 15 12.63 -9.86 2.38
N ILE A 16 12.29 -9.10 1.33
CA ILE A 16 10.88 -8.87 0.95
C ILE A 16 10.26 -10.19 0.47
N SER A 17 10.94 -10.93 -0.40
CA SER A 17 10.43 -12.19 -0.95
C SER A 17 10.17 -13.22 0.14
N GLN A 18 11.12 -13.39 1.07
CA GLN A 18 10.96 -14.28 2.22
C GLN A 18 9.83 -13.82 3.16
N TYR A 19 9.70 -12.50 3.39
CA TYR A 19 8.62 -11.95 4.20
C TYR A 19 7.25 -12.23 3.58
N MET A 20 7.07 -11.92 2.29
CA MET A 20 5.83 -12.15 1.57
C MET A 20 5.46 -13.64 1.55
N GLN A 21 6.42 -14.53 1.26
CA GLN A 21 6.18 -15.97 1.33
C GLN A 21 5.62 -16.39 2.69
N ARG A 22 6.24 -15.93 3.79
CA ARG A 22 5.79 -16.27 5.15
C ARG A 22 4.39 -15.73 5.46
N VAL A 23 4.13 -14.47 5.15
CA VAL A 23 2.83 -13.82 5.43
C VAL A 23 1.70 -14.50 4.64
N LEU A 24 1.89 -14.70 3.34
CA LEU A 24 0.86 -15.26 2.47
C LEU A 24 0.58 -16.74 2.78
N CYS A 25 1.62 -17.53 3.04
CA CYS A 25 1.44 -18.92 3.45
C CYS A 25 0.75 -19.02 4.81
N ALA A 26 1.15 -18.20 5.78
CA ALA A 26 0.52 -18.17 7.10
C ALA A 26 -0.95 -17.78 7.02
N TYR A 27 -1.27 -16.73 6.27
CA TYR A 27 -2.66 -16.29 6.07
C TYR A 27 -3.50 -17.33 5.35
N THR A 28 -2.97 -17.96 4.29
CA THR A 28 -3.66 -19.04 3.56
C THR A 28 -4.01 -20.20 4.49
N LYS A 29 -3.04 -20.65 5.31
CA LYS A 29 -3.26 -21.72 6.30
C LYS A 29 -4.31 -21.32 7.34
N TYR A 30 -4.19 -20.11 7.90
CA TYR A 30 -5.15 -19.58 8.86
C TYR A 30 -6.56 -19.51 8.29
N PHE A 31 -6.72 -18.91 7.11
CA PHE A 31 -8.01 -18.77 6.44
C PHE A 31 -8.65 -20.13 6.16
N ASN A 32 -7.91 -21.05 5.54
CA ASN A 32 -8.40 -22.39 5.23
C ASN A 32 -8.81 -23.16 6.50
N THR A 33 -8.00 -23.07 7.56
CA THR A 33 -8.31 -23.72 8.85
C THR A 33 -9.56 -23.12 9.49
N LYS A 34 -9.64 -21.79 9.58
CA LYS A 34 -10.74 -21.06 10.23
C LYS A 34 -12.08 -21.30 9.52
N TYR A 35 -12.07 -21.26 8.19
CA TYR A 35 -13.29 -21.36 7.38
C TYR A 35 -13.54 -22.77 6.84
N LYS A 36 -12.76 -23.77 7.27
CA LYS A 36 -12.83 -25.17 6.80
C LYS A 36 -12.82 -25.26 5.26
N LYS A 37 -11.95 -24.48 4.64
CA LYS A 37 -11.72 -24.45 3.19
C LYS A 37 -10.40 -25.14 2.84
N SER A 38 -10.21 -25.41 1.56
CA SER A 38 -8.98 -25.94 0.99
C SER A 38 -8.70 -25.26 -0.34
N GLY A 39 -7.42 -25.18 -0.73
CA GLY A 39 -7.00 -24.56 -1.99
C GLY A 39 -6.38 -23.17 -1.80
N HIS A 40 -6.21 -22.47 -2.92
CA HIS A 40 -5.57 -21.17 -3.00
C HIS A 40 -6.49 -20.06 -2.49
N VAL A 41 -5.94 -19.13 -1.70
CA VAL A 41 -6.65 -17.94 -1.21
C VAL A 41 -6.35 -16.71 -2.06
N PHE A 42 -5.12 -16.59 -2.55
CA PHE A 42 -4.66 -15.51 -3.41
C PHE A 42 -4.72 -15.91 -4.89
N GLN A 43 -4.89 -14.94 -5.78
CA GLN A 43 -5.05 -15.15 -7.22
C GLN A 43 -3.74 -15.43 -7.96
N GLY A 44 -2.58 -15.33 -7.29
CA GLY A 44 -1.27 -15.56 -7.88
C GLY A 44 -0.12 -15.18 -6.95
N PRO A 45 1.12 -15.19 -7.47
CA PRO A 45 2.25 -14.56 -6.78
C PRO A 45 2.05 -13.05 -6.68
N TYR A 46 2.73 -12.43 -5.71
CA TYR A 46 2.73 -10.97 -5.61
C TYR A 46 3.53 -10.38 -6.77
N LYS A 47 3.06 -9.24 -7.29
CA LYS A 47 3.85 -8.40 -8.20
C LYS A 47 4.79 -7.51 -7.39
N ALA A 48 5.93 -7.08 -7.93
CA ALA A 48 6.79 -6.13 -7.24
C ALA A 48 7.61 -5.30 -8.23
N ILE A 49 7.67 -4.00 -7.95
CA ILE A 49 8.36 -3.01 -8.78
C ILE A 49 9.26 -2.15 -7.92
N ASN A 50 10.47 -1.91 -8.44
CA ASN A 50 11.47 -1.12 -7.75
C ASN A 50 11.17 0.38 -7.89
N ILE A 51 11.21 1.09 -6.75
CA ILE A 51 11.04 2.54 -6.69
C ILE A 51 12.40 3.19 -6.94
N LYS A 52 12.55 3.85 -8.08
CA LYS A 52 13.82 4.39 -8.58
C LYS A 52 14.11 5.80 -8.07
N ASN A 53 13.09 6.56 -7.68
CA ASN A 53 13.25 7.95 -7.25
C ASN A 53 12.12 8.42 -6.32
N ASN A 54 12.34 9.59 -5.70
CA ASN A 54 11.41 10.19 -4.76
C ASN A 54 10.06 10.57 -5.39
N ASN A 55 10.03 11.07 -6.63
CA ASN A 55 8.76 11.39 -7.29
C ASN A 55 7.89 10.14 -7.41
N GLN A 56 8.48 9.02 -7.84
CA GLN A 56 7.78 7.73 -7.90
C GLN A 56 7.30 7.28 -6.52
N LEU A 57 8.11 7.44 -5.47
CA LEU A 57 7.71 7.13 -4.09
C LEU A 57 6.49 7.95 -3.66
N LEU A 58 6.52 9.26 -3.92
CA LEU A 58 5.44 10.18 -3.55
C LEU A 58 4.15 9.83 -4.31
N TYR A 59 4.22 9.63 -5.63
CA TYR A 59 3.05 9.24 -6.41
C TYR A 59 2.49 7.86 -6.00
N LEU A 60 3.36 6.90 -5.67
CA LEU A 60 2.91 5.59 -5.17
C LEU A 60 2.18 5.72 -3.82
N SER A 61 2.71 6.54 -2.92
CA SER A 61 2.08 6.79 -1.62
C SER A 61 0.67 7.35 -1.80
N THR A 62 0.50 8.34 -2.70
CA THR A 62 -0.82 8.93 -2.96
C THR A 62 -1.76 7.96 -3.66
N TYR A 63 -1.27 7.16 -4.60
CA TYR A 63 -2.04 6.09 -5.25
C TYR A 63 -2.61 5.11 -4.21
N ILE A 64 -1.77 4.57 -3.33
CA ILE A 64 -2.18 3.61 -2.29
C ILE A 64 -3.18 4.24 -1.33
N HIS A 65 -2.91 5.46 -0.84
CA HIS A 65 -3.78 6.15 0.12
C HIS A 65 -5.13 6.55 -0.48
N ARG A 66 -5.21 6.73 -1.80
CA ARG A 66 -6.46 7.02 -2.51
C ARG A 66 -7.21 5.78 -2.99
N ASN A 67 -6.61 4.59 -2.97
CA ASN A 67 -7.28 3.37 -3.43
C ASN A 67 -8.69 3.15 -2.80
N PRO A 68 -8.91 3.44 -1.49
CA PRO A 68 -10.25 3.31 -0.90
C PRO A 68 -11.33 4.17 -1.56
N ARG A 69 -10.98 5.19 -2.36
CA ARG A 69 -11.92 6.06 -3.08
C ARG A 69 -12.84 5.29 -4.04
N GLU A 70 -12.39 4.15 -4.54
CA GLU A 70 -13.17 3.28 -5.43
C GLU A 70 -14.28 2.52 -4.70
N ILE A 71 -14.19 2.45 -3.38
CA ILE A 71 -15.24 1.89 -2.56
C ILE A 71 -16.20 3.03 -2.26
N SER A 72 -17.44 2.93 -2.76
CA SER A 72 -18.46 3.99 -2.68
C SER A 72 -18.63 4.56 -1.26
N GLU A 73 -18.55 3.71 -0.24
CA GLU A 73 -18.62 4.09 1.19
C GLU A 73 -17.50 5.04 1.64
N TRP A 74 -16.30 4.89 1.06
CA TRP A 74 -15.08 5.57 1.48
C TRP A 74 -14.67 6.72 0.55
N LYS A 75 -15.41 6.96 -0.53
CA LYS A 75 -15.19 8.09 -1.43
C LYS A 75 -15.23 9.41 -0.66
N ASN A 76 -14.18 10.22 -0.82
CA ASN A 76 -13.92 11.47 -0.09
C ASN A 76 -13.69 11.32 1.43
N LYS A 77 -13.52 10.07 1.91
CA LYS A 77 -13.25 9.72 3.32
C LYS A 77 -12.08 8.73 3.42
N GLU A 78 -11.20 8.70 2.42
CA GLU A 78 -10.13 7.71 2.27
C GLU A 78 -9.17 7.72 3.47
N HIS A 79 -8.95 8.90 4.05
CA HIS A 79 -8.14 9.10 5.25
C HIS A 79 -8.71 8.43 6.52
N LEU A 80 -9.99 8.03 6.50
CA LEU A 80 -10.65 7.31 7.60
C LEU A 80 -10.70 5.80 7.35
N TYR A 81 -10.26 5.32 6.17
CA TYR A 81 -10.31 3.90 5.84
C TYR A 81 -9.39 3.10 6.79
N PRO A 82 -9.95 2.19 7.61
CA PRO A 82 -9.20 1.64 8.74
C PRO A 82 -8.07 0.70 8.32
N TRP A 83 -8.16 0.13 7.11
CA TRP A 83 -7.16 -0.76 6.51
C TRP A 83 -6.16 -0.03 5.58
N SER A 84 -6.01 1.28 5.74
CA SER A 84 -4.95 2.08 5.12
C SER A 84 -4.06 2.71 6.19
N SER A 85 -2.80 2.98 5.81
CA SER A 85 -1.89 3.78 6.63
C SER A 85 -2.12 5.28 6.49
N TYR A 86 -3.08 5.74 5.67
CA TYR A 86 -3.29 7.16 5.43
C TYR A 86 -3.59 7.95 6.71
N TRP A 87 -4.47 7.42 7.57
CA TRP A 87 -4.70 8.01 8.90
C TRP A 87 -3.42 8.15 9.72
N ASP A 88 -2.56 7.14 9.67
CA ASP A 88 -1.31 7.12 10.42
C ASP A 88 -0.38 8.26 9.97
N TYR A 89 -0.37 8.59 8.68
CA TYR A 89 0.45 9.68 8.13
C TYR A 89 -0.04 11.04 8.62
N LEU A 90 -1.36 11.23 8.71
CA LEU A 90 -1.97 12.50 9.09
C LEU A 90 -2.04 12.72 10.60
N LYS A 91 -2.17 11.65 11.38
CA LYS A 91 -2.43 11.68 12.82
C LYS A 91 -1.33 10.92 13.56
N ASN A 92 -1.72 9.85 14.26
CA ASN A 92 -0.85 9.06 15.10
C ASN A 92 -0.51 7.75 14.41
N ASN A 93 0.78 7.42 14.39
CA ASN A 93 1.27 6.18 13.82
C ASN A 93 0.93 4.98 14.72
N ARG A 94 -0.13 4.23 14.37
CA ARG A 94 -0.57 3.02 15.07
C ARG A 94 0.44 1.87 14.96
N TRP A 95 1.32 1.91 13.97
CA TRP A 95 2.25 0.83 13.61
C TRP A 95 3.65 1.03 14.18
N GLY A 96 3.89 2.16 14.86
CA GLY A 96 5.18 2.50 15.46
C GLY A 96 6.33 2.34 14.46
N LYS A 97 7.37 1.60 14.85
CA LYS A 97 8.58 1.43 14.04
C LYS A 97 8.38 0.62 12.75
N LEU A 98 7.27 -0.10 12.61
CA LEU A 98 6.96 -0.89 11.41
C LEU A 98 6.62 0.02 10.22
N LEU A 99 5.97 1.16 10.47
CA LEU A 99 5.63 2.12 9.44
C LEU A 99 6.65 3.28 9.45
N LYS A 100 7.43 3.39 8.38
CA LYS A 100 8.43 4.44 8.16
C LYS A 100 7.83 5.56 7.33
N GLN A 101 7.28 6.56 8.01
CA GLN A 101 6.58 7.69 7.37
C GLN A 101 7.54 8.80 6.97
N ASP A 102 8.63 8.94 7.70
CA ASP A 102 9.58 10.05 7.59
C ASP A 102 10.17 10.17 6.18
N ILE A 103 10.47 9.04 5.52
CA ILE A 103 10.96 9.01 4.12
C ILE A 103 10.03 9.72 3.12
N ILE A 104 8.74 9.83 3.43
CA ILE A 104 7.75 10.58 2.65
C ILE A 104 7.47 11.93 3.30
N LEU A 105 7.20 11.97 4.61
CA LEU A 105 6.78 13.19 5.30
C LEU A 105 7.87 14.27 5.37
N GLU A 106 9.14 13.91 5.40
CA GLU A 106 10.27 14.87 5.39
C GLU A 106 10.43 15.58 4.04
N GLN A 107 9.76 15.11 2.98
CA GLN A 107 9.72 15.77 1.68
C GLN A 107 8.67 16.90 1.62
N PHE A 108 7.92 17.10 2.71
CA PHE A 108 6.92 18.15 2.86
C PHE A 108 7.22 19.00 4.09
N SER A 109 6.75 20.23 4.09
CA SER A 109 6.91 21.15 5.22
C SER A 109 6.14 20.68 6.46
N ASN A 110 5.02 19.97 6.25
CA ASN A 110 4.18 19.42 7.31
C ASN A 110 3.20 18.36 6.76
N LYS A 111 2.50 17.66 7.67
CA LYS A 111 1.51 16.63 7.34
C LYS A 111 0.30 17.16 6.55
N GLU A 112 -0.05 18.44 6.68
CA GLU A 112 -1.17 19.02 5.93
C GLU A 112 -0.81 19.22 4.47
N GLU A 113 0.43 19.61 4.17
CA GLU A 113 0.92 19.68 2.79
C GLU A 113 0.88 18.30 2.12
N TYR A 114 1.28 17.24 2.83
CA TYR A 114 1.12 15.87 2.35
C TYR A 114 -0.35 15.48 2.10
N ASN A 115 -1.26 15.89 2.99
CA ASN A 115 -2.72 15.67 2.84
C ASN A 115 -3.26 16.35 1.57
N VAL A 116 -2.88 17.61 1.35
CA VAL A 116 -3.27 18.38 0.16
C VAL A 116 -2.71 17.71 -1.09
N PHE A 117 -1.41 17.40 -1.10
CA PHE A 117 -0.77 16.69 -2.21
C PHE A 117 -1.48 15.36 -2.51
N THR A 118 -1.80 14.57 -1.49
CA THR A 118 -2.50 13.29 -1.67
C THR A 118 -3.89 13.49 -2.26
N LYS A 119 -4.65 14.51 -1.83
CA LYS A 119 -6.00 14.78 -2.36
C LYS A 119 -5.99 15.35 -3.78
N SER A 120 -4.99 16.16 -4.13
CA SER A 120 -4.90 16.85 -5.42
C SER A 120 -4.08 16.11 -6.47
N SER A 121 -3.28 15.12 -6.06
CA SER A 121 -2.40 14.36 -6.96
C SER A 121 -3.21 13.76 -8.11
N LEU A 122 -2.66 13.77 -9.32
CA LEU A 122 -3.22 12.99 -10.43
C LEU A 122 -2.58 11.60 -10.51
N ALA A 123 -1.90 11.12 -9.46
CA ALA A 123 -1.16 9.85 -9.46
C ALA A 123 -1.99 8.69 -10.01
N LYS A 124 -3.28 8.63 -9.66
CA LYS A 124 -4.15 7.57 -10.14
C LYS A 124 -4.41 7.67 -11.65
N GLU A 125 -4.69 8.87 -12.15
CA GLU A 125 -4.85 9.13 -13.59
C GLU A 125 -3.54 8.91 -14.36
N LEU A 126 -2.39 9.21 -13.74
CA LEU A 126 -1.07 8.97 -14.33
C LEU A 126 -0.71 7.47 -14.32
N MET A 127 -1.10 6.72 -13.29
CA MET A 127 -0.82 5.28 -13.17
C MET A 127 -1.80 4.39 -13.94
N GLU A 128 -3.05 4.81 -14.11
CA GLU A 128 -4.03 4.13 -14.99
C GLU A 128 -3.64 4.24 -16.48
N ASN A 129 -2.77 5.18 -16.84
CA ASN A 129 -2.22 5.37 -18.18
C ASN A 129 -0.82 4.76 -18.35
N LEU A 130 -0.26 4.11 -17.33
CA LEU A 130 0.95 3.31 -17.45
C LEU A 130 0.50 1.87 -17.76
N ASP A 131 1.10 1.26 -18.80
CA ASP A 131 0.81 -0.12 -19.18
C ASP A 131 0.94 -1.06 -17.96
N ASP A 132 0.13 -2.13 -17.92
CA ASP A 132 0.01 -3.15 -16.84
C ASP A 132 1.35 -3.77 -16.35
N ASP A 133 2.45 -3.48 -17.03
CA ASP A 133 3.81 -3.91 -16.74
C ASP A 133 4.56 -3.01 -15.73
N ASP A 134 4.08 -1.78 -15.49
CA ASP A 134 4.66 -0.84 -14.54
C ASP A 134 3.59 -0.32 -13.57
N ILE A 135 3.34 -1.03 -12.48
CA ILE A 135 3.19 -0.57 -11.07
C ILE A 135 2.38 -1.64 -10.29
N LEU A 136 2.52 -1.61 -8.96
CA LEU A 136 1.88 -2.42 -7.93
C LEU A 136 2.74 -3.56 -7.35
N ILE A 137 2.84 -3.55 -6.01
CA ILE A 137 2.68 -4.81 -5.29
C ILE A 137 1.17 -5.08 -5.25
N ASP A 138 0.75 -6.02 -6.08
CA ASP A 138 -0.64 -6.48 -6.20
C ASP A 138 -0.72 -7.94 -5.76
N LEU A 139 -1.78 -8.26 -5.03
CA LEU A 139 -2.19 -9.61 -4.59
C LEU A 139 -3.68 -9.66 -4.34
#